data_AF-A0A1H4NHZ6-F1
#
_entry.id   AF-A0A1H4NHZ6-F1
#
_cell.length_a   1.000
_cell.length_b   1.000
_cell.length_c   1.000
_cell.angle_alpha   90.00
_cell.angle_beta   90.00
_cell.angle_gamma   90.00
#
_symmetry.space_group_name_H-M   'P 1'
#
loop_
_entity.id
_entity.type
_entity.pdbx_description
1 polymer ?
#
loop_
_entity_poly.entity_id
_entity_poly.type
_entity_poly.pdbx_seq_one_letter_code
_entity_poly.pdbx_strand_id
1 'polypeptide(L)'
;MTSWLDAMMQRATESLRDHPEVPARPRALTTPKPEIKHCWVQTRRPDYERGDEGNVEPVYYSVSDGVLSMHDEKGRSTGQQALADGEDPRLVAMRLRWEAWQRTNAGSDFNRPLVYSKSGMA
;
A
#
# COMPACT_ATOMS: atom_id res chain seq x y z
N MET A 1 -33.48 -38.13 -41.01
CA MET A 1 -33.89 -37.43 -39.78
C MET A 1 -32.63 -37.11 -39.02
N THR A 2 -32.25 -35.84 -38.95
CA THR A 2 -31.02 -35.42 -38.24
C THR A 2 -31.26 -35.60 -36.74
N SER A 3 -30.33 -36.27 -36.06
CA SER A 3 -30.42 -36.48 -34.61
C SER A 3 -30.35 -35.13 -33.89
N TRP A 4 -31.10 -34.97 -32.81
CA TRP A 4 -31.01 -33.78 -31.95
C TRP A 4 -29.57 -33.52 -31.46
N LEU A 5 -28.78 -34.58 -31.29
CA LEU A 5 -27.37 -34.50 -30.92
C LEU A 5 -26.51 -33.87 -32.03
N ASP A 6 -26.78 -34.20 -33.30
CA ASP A 6 -26.04 -33.64 -34.45
C ASP A 6 -26.33 -32.14 -34.62
N ALA A 7 -27.58 -31.73 -34.40
CA ALA A 7 -27.97 -30.32 -34.42
C ALA A 7 -27.29 -29.52 -33.30
N MET A 8 -27.08 -30.13 -32.13
CA MET A 8 -26.40 -29.50 -31.00
C MET A 8 -24.90 -29.35 -31.28
N MET A 9 -24.27 -30.37 -31.86
CA MET A 9 -22.84 -30.33 -32.24
C MET A 9 -22.57 -29.34 -33.38
N GLN A 10 -23.49 -29.21 -34.35
CA GLN A 10 -23.41 -28.18 -35.40
C GLN A 10 -23.48 -26.77 -34.84
N ARG A 11 -24.42 -26.49 -33.92
CA ARG A 11 -24.49 -25.16 -33.28
C ARG A 11 -23.25 -24.82 -32.47
N ALA A 12 -22.67 -25.80 -31.77
CA ALA A 12 -21.42 -25.59 -31.03
C ALA A 12 -20.28 -25.22 -31.98
N THR A 13 -20.14 -25.92 -33.11
CA THR A 13 -19.10 -25.63 -34.10
C THR A 13 -19.32 -24.33 -34.86
N GLU A 14 -20.57 -23.91 -35.10
CA GLU A 14 -20.90 -22.60 -35.64
C GLU A 14 -20.57 -21.47 -34.65
N SER A 15 -20.89 -21.63 -33.37
CA SER A 15 -20.56 -20.62 -32.34
C SER A 15 -19.06 -20.38 -32.19
N LEU A 16 -18.23 -21.43 -32.37
CA LEU A 16 -16.77 -21.34 -32.35
C LEU A 16 -16.20 -20.61 -33.58
N ARG A 17 -16.89 -20.65 -34.72
CA ARG A 17 -16.46 -19.98 -35.96
C ARG A 17 -16.81 -18.50 -36.00
N ASP A 18 -17.89 -18.10 -35.36
CA ASP A 18 -18.37 -16.72 -35.30
C ASP A 18 -17.80 -15.89 -34.14
N HIS A 19 -16.87 -16.45 -33.34
CA HIS A 19 -16.14 -15.65 -32.37
C HIS A 19 -15.07 -14.81 -33.09
N PRO A 20 -15.20 -13.48 -33.17
CA PRO A 20 -14.11 -12.64 -33.63
C PRO A 20 -12.93 -12.85 -32.67
N GLU A 21 -11.76 -13.10 -33.24
CA GLU A 21 -10.50 -13.20 -32.52
C GLU A 21 -10.33 -11.93 -31.67
N VAL A 22 -10.60 -12.02 -30.37
CA VAL A 22 -10.42 -10.89 -29.47
C VAL A 22 -8.92 -10.62 -29.47
N PRO A 23 -8.46 -9.45 -29.95
CA PRO A 23 -7.03 -9.17 -29.97
C PRO A 23 -6.51 -9.32 -28.55
N ALA A 24 -5.52 -10.19 -28.39
CA ALA A 24 -4.89 -10.44 -27.11
C ALA A 24 -4.50 -9.09 -26.51
N ARG A 25 -5.12 -8.72 -25.38
CA ARG A 25 -4.79 -7.47 -24.69
C ARG A 25 -3.27 -7.43 -24.51
N PRO A 26 -2.61 -6.32 -24.88
CA PRO A 26 -1.16 -6.22 -24.73
C PRO A 26 -0.80 -6.56 -23.28
N ARG A 27 0.05 -7.58 -23.15
CA ARG A 27 0.49 -8.10 -21.86
C ARG A 27 1.18 -6.94 -21.15
N ALA A 28 0.60 -6.47 -20.04
CA ALA A 28 1.17 -5.37 -19.28
C ALA A 28 2.64 -5.68 -18.97
N LEU A 29 3.53 -4.77 -19.36
CA LEU A 29 4.95 -4.84 -19.02
C LEU A 29 5.04 -4.95 -17.51
N THR A 30 5.65 -6.03 -17.04
CA THR A 30 5.78 -6.32 -15.61
C THR A 30 6.76 -5.30 -15.04
N THR A 31 6.25 -4.27 -14.35
CA THR A 31 7.12 -3.36 -13.60
C THR A 31 7.93 -4.19 -12.59
N PRO A 32 9.24 -3.96 -12.47
CA PRO A 32 10.06 -4.69 -11.51
C PRO A 32 9.51 -4.47 -10.11
N LYS A 33 9.45 -5.54 -9.32
CA LYS A 33 8.98 -5.46 -7.94
C LYS A 33 9.86 -4.46 -7.18
N PRO A 34 9.29 -3.44 -6.55
CA PRO A 34 10.08 -2.42 -5.86
C PRO A 34 10.89 -3.07 -4.73
N GLU A 35 12.18 -2.71 -4.65
CA GLU A 35 13.07 -3.18 -3.61
C GLU A 35 12.67 -2.54 -2.27
N ILE A 36 12.30 -3.37 -1.29
CA ILE A 36 11.96 -2.90 0.05
C ILE A 36 13.25 -2.72 0.85
N LYS A 37 13.54 -1.48 1.18
CA LYS A 37 14.63 -1.06 2.06
C LYS A 37 14.13 -0.99 3.50
N HIS A 38 15.05 -1.06 4.46
CA HIS A 38 14.72 -0.91 5.87
C HIS A 38 15.66 0.07 6.59
N CYS A 39 15.15 0.72 7.63
CA CYS A 39 15.92 1.51 8.58
C CYS A 39 15.31 1.42 9.98
N TRP A 40 15.96 2.01 10.98
CA TRP A 40 15.52 2.01 12.37
C TRP A 40 15.20 3.43 12.81
N VAL A 41 14.10 3.60 13.54
CA VAL A 41 13.71 4.88 14.13
C VAL A 41 13.54 4.73 15.64
N GLN A 42 14.14 5.65 16.40
CA GLN A 42 13.93 5.71 17.84
C GLN A 42 12.59 6.37 18.13
N THR A 43 11.67 5.62 18.71
CA THR A 43 10.30 6.06 19.03
C THR A 43 10.18 6.58 20.46
N ARG A 44 11.00 6.05 21.38
CA ARG A 44 11.06 6.50 22.78
C ARG A 44 12.50 6.80 23.17
N ARG A 45 12.71 7.95 23.83
CA ARG A 45 14.01 8.35 24.36
C ARG A 45 14.47 7.38 25.46
N PRO A 46 15.79 7.14 25.58
CA PRO A 46 16.33 6.36 26.67
C PRO A 46 16.24 7.16 27.98
N ASP A 47 16.01 6.47 29.08
CA ASP A 47 16.08 6.99 30.45
C ASP A 47 17.15 6.19 31.20
N TYR A 48 18.39 6.67 31.12
CA TYR A 48 19.55 6.00 31.70
C TYR A 48 19.53 5.97 33.23
N GLU A 49 18.82 6.89 33.90
CA GLU A 49 18.70 6.90 35.36
C GLU A 49 17.84 5.72 35.85
N ARG A 50 16.86 5.31 35.04
CA ARG A 50 16.02 4.14 35.28
C ARG A 50 16.53 2.86 34.63
N GLY A 51 17.65 2.92 33.91
CA GLY A 51 18.18 1.80 33.12
C GLY A 51 17.30 1.43 31.93
N ASP A 52 16.52 2.37 31.39
CA ASP A 52 15.68 2.18 30.21
C ASP A 52 16.43 2.62 28.94
N GLU A 53 16.63 1.70 28.01
CA GLU A 53 17.33 1.94 26.73
C GLU A 53 16.45 2.68 25.70
N GLY A 54 15.19 2.96 26.03
CA GLY A 54 14.23 3.62 25.15
C GLY A 54 13.49 2.62 24.29
N ASN A 55 13.13 3.00 23.06
CA ASN A 55 12.50 2.09 22.12
C ASN A 55 12.88 2.44 20.68
N VAL A 56 13.14 1.42 19.87
CA VAL A 56 13.44 1.53 18.44
C VAL A 56 12.50 0.64 17.66
N GLU A 57 12.00 1.13 16.53
CA GLU A 57 11.12 0.38 15.64
C GLU A 57 11.72 0.27 14.24
N PRO A 58 11.52 -0.88 13.56
CA PRO A 58 11.93 -1.03 12.18
C PRO A 58 10.97 -0.25 11.27
N VAL A 59 11.52 0.28 10.18
CA VAL A 59 10.80 1.01 9.15
C VAL A 59 11.10 0.35 7.82
N TYR A 60 10.06 -0.05 7.09
CA TYR A 60 10.19 -0.62 5.76
C TYR A 60 9.65 0.36 4.73
N TYR A 61 10.44 0.65 3.70
CA TYR A 61 10.05 1.59 2.67
C TYR A 61 10.60 1.18 1.30
N SER A 62 9.93 1.60 0.24
CA SER A 62 10.41 1.48 -1.14
C SER A 62 10.25 2.81 -1.86
N VAL A 63 11.03 3.02 -2.93
CA VAL A 63 10.95 4.24 -3.73
C VAL A 63 10.77 3.84 -5.19
N SER A 64 9.74 4.38 -5.82
CA SER A 64 9.43 4.19 -7.23
C SER A 64 8.90 5.50 -7.79
N ASP A 65 9.45 5.95 -8.92
CA ASP A 65 8.98 7.15 -9.65
C ASP A 65 8.86 8.41 -8.76
N GLY A 66 9.83 8.63 -7.87
CA GLY A 66 9.82 9.76 -6.94
C GLY A 66 8.79 9.64 -5.81
N VAL A 67 8.10 8.50 -5.68
CA VAL A 67 7.15 8.23 -4.61
C VAL A 67 7.75 7.24 -3.62
N LEU A 68 7.77 7.63 -2.36
CA LEU A 68 8.09 6.75 -1.25
C LEU A 68 6.84 6.00 -0.82
N SER A 69 6.92 4.68 -0.77
CA SER A 69 5.88 3.81 -0.21
C SER A 69 6.36 3.20 1.10
N MET A 70 5.56 3.31 2.15
CA MET A 70 5.80 2.70 3.46
C MET A 70 5.21 1.29 3.47
N HIS A 71 5.89 0.34 4.11
CA HIS A 71 5.45 -1.05 4.19
C HIS A 71 5.39 -1.54 5.65
N ASP A 72 4.55 -2.55 5.89
CA ASP A 72 4.62 -3.36 7.11
C ASP A 72 5.68 -4.48 6.99
N GLU A 73 5.88 -5.25 8.06
CA GLU A 73 6.81 -6.40 8.09
C GLU A 73 6.47 -7.49 7.05
N LYS A 74 5.21 -7.53 6.58
CA LYS A 74 4.74 -8.46 5.55
C LYS A 74 4.89 -7.88 4.13
N GLY A 75 5.47 -6.69 4.00
CA GLY A 75 5.63 -5.97 2.74
C GLY A 75 4.36 -5.30 2.21
N ARG A 76 3.27 -5.26 2.99
CA ARG A 76 2.02 -4.60 2.58
C ARG A 76 2.19 -3.09 2.68
N SER A 77 1.74 -2.38 1.66
CA SER A 77 1.78 -0.91 1.65
C SER A 77 0.87 -0.34 2.75
N THR A 78 1.40 0.58 3.53
CA THR A 78 0.71 1.26 4.65
C THR A 78 0.48 2.74 4.38
N GLY A 79 1.13 3.31 3.37
CA GLY A 79 1.01 4.72 2.99
C GLY A 79 2.03 5.10 1.93
N GLN A 80 1.82 6.26 1.30
CA GLN A 80 2.70 6.78 0.26
C GLN A 80 2.90 8.29 0.44
N GLN A 81 4.07 8.79 0.04
CA GLN A 81 4.40 10.20 0.01
C GLN A 81 5.28 10.50 -1.21
N ALA A 82 4.92 11.53 -1.98
CA ALA A 82 5.80 12.07 -3.02
C ALA A 82 7.03 12.72 -2.37
N LEU A 83 8.22 12.41 -2.88
CA LEU A 83 9.48 12.98 -2.45
C LEU A 83 9.72 14.31 -3.16
N ALA A 84 10.24 15.29 -2.44
CA ALA A 84 10.76 16.50 -3.07
C ALA A 84 12.12 16.23 -3.75
N ASP A 85 12.49 17.08 -4.71
CA ASP A 85 13.78 16.98 -5.40
C ASP A 85 14.95 17.01 -4.40
N GLY A 86 15.75 15.95 -4.38
CA GLY A 86 16.91 15.81 -3.50
C GLY A 86 16.59 15.44 -2.04
N GLU A 87 15.32 15.17 -1.69
CA GLU A 87 14.96 14.72 -0.34
C GLU A 87 15.46 13.27 -0.12
N ASP A 88 16.13 13.01 1.01
CA ASP A 88 16.58 11.65 1.34
C ASP A 88 15.37 10.78 1.71
N PRO A 89 15.06 9.73 0.93
CA PRO A 89 13.93 8.84 1.21
C PRO A 89 13.99 8.22 2.61
N ARG A 90 15.19 7.93 3.12
CA ARG A 90 15.36 7.33 4.44
C ARG A 90 14.86 8.26 5.54
N LEU A 91 15.21 9.55 5.48
CA LEU A 91 14.79 10.54 6.46
C LEU A 91 13.27 10.76 6.41
N VAL A 92 12.69 10.76 5.21
CA VAL A 92 11.24 10.85 5.02
C VAL A 92 10.53 9.63 5.62
N ALA A 93 11.00 8.42 5.35
CA ALA A 93 10.44 7.20 5.95
C ALA A 93 10.50 7.23 7.49
N MET A 94 11.63 7.66 8.05
CA MET A 94 11.80 7.79 9.50
C MET A 94 10.84 8.82 10.10
N ARG A 95 10.70 10.00 9.46
CA ARG A 95 9.74 11.04 9.86
C ARG A 95 8.31 10.50 9.85
N LEU A 96 7.91 9.85 8.76
CA LEU A 96 6.57 9.27 8.61
C LEU A 96 6.28 8.21 9.66
N ARG A 97 7.23 7.30 9.93
CA ARG A 97 7.04 6.29 10.98
C ARG A 97 6.91 6.92 12.34
N TRP A 98 7.79 7.86 12.67
CA TRP A 98 7.75 8.55 13.94
C TRP A 98 6.41 9.28 14.14
N GLU A 99 5.90 9.96 13.10
CA GLU A 99 4.61 10.68 13.18
C GLU A 99 3.45 9.72 13.38
N ALA A 100 3.46 8.58 12.68
CA ALA A 100 2.47 7.53 12.87
C ALA A 100 2.53 6.99 14.30
N TRP A 101 3.73 6.70 14.81
CA TRP A 101 3.92 6.24 16.18
C TRP A 101 3.37 7.25 17.18
N GLN A 102 3.65 8.54 16.99
CA GLN A 102 3.10 9.60 17.82
C GLN A 102 1.57 9.65 17.78
N ARG A 103 0.94 9.56 16.61
CA ARG A 103 -0.54 9.57 16.53
C ARG A 103 -1.16 8.41 17.31
N THR A 104 -0.47 7.26 17.38
CA THR A 104 -0.93 6.09 18.12
C THR A 104 -0.59 6.15 19.61
N ASN A 105 0.55 6.72 19.99
CA ASN A 105 1.11 6.64 21.35
C ASN A 105 1.10 7.97 22.12
N ALA A 106 0.80 9.10 21.48
CA ALA A 106 0.68 10.42 22.14
C ALA A 106 -0.53 10.53 23.08
N GLY A 107 -1.17 9.39 23.39
CA GLY A 107 -2.33 9.31 24.25
C GLY A 107 -3.61 9.43 23.44
N SER A 108 -4.57 8.56 23.79
CA SER A 108 -5.96 8.95 23.81
C SER A 108 -6.03 10.25 24.61
N ASP A 109 -6.02 11.37 23.91
CA ASP A 109 -6.31 12.65 24.51
C ASP A 109 -7.80 12.60 24.85
N PHE A 110 -8.13 12.06 26.03
CA PHE A 110 -9.49 12.00 26.56
C PHE A 110 -10.10 13.41 26.65
N ASN A 111 -9.26 14.45 26.62
CA ASN A 111 -9.62 15.86 26.56
C ASN A 111 -9.50 16.48 25.17
N ARG A 112 -9.28 15.71 24.10
CA ARG A 112 -9.31 16.25 22.74
C ARG A 112 -10.71 16.82 22.46
N PRO A 113 -10.83 18.08 22.03
CA PRO A 113 -12.11 18.63 21.63
C PRO A 113 -12.69 17.80 20.47
N LEU A 114 -13.90 17.29 20.67
CA LEU A 114 -14.68 16.63 19.62
C LEU A 114 -15.03 17.69 18.58
N VAL A 115 -14.29 17.70 17.47
CA VAL A 115 -14.60 18.53 16.31
C VAL A 115 -15.76 17.85 15.58
N TYR A 116 -16.99 18.23 15.94
CA TYR A 116 -18.15 17.86 15.15
C TYR A 116 -18.07 18.60 13.81
N SER A 117 -17.91 17.86 12.72
CA SER A 117 -18.18 18.38 11.39
C SER A 117 -19.61 18.90 11.40
N LYS A 118 -19.81 20.18 11.03
CA LYS A 118 -21.14 20.73 10.76
C LYS A 118 -21.68 19.99 9.54
N SER A 119 -22.29 18.82 9.76
CA SER A 119 -23.26 18.27 8.83
C SER A 119 -24.39 19.28 8.80
N GLY A 120 -24.33 20.20 7.83
CA GLY A 120 -25.44 21.06 7.52
C GLY A 120 -26.63 20.16 7.23
N MET A 121 -27.62 20.18 8.13
CA MET A 121 -28.96 19.76 7.74
C MET A 121 -29.42 20.80 6.73
N ALA A 122 -29.55 20.36 5.48
CA ALA A 122 -30.31 21.03 4.45
C ALA A 122 -31.81 20.92 4.77
#